data_AF-A0A851R9W3-F1
#
_entry.id   AF-A0A851R9W3-F1
#
_cell.length_a   1.000
_cell.length_b   1.000
_cell.length_c   1.000
_cell.angle_alpha   90.00
_cell.angle_beta   90.00
_cell.angle_gamma   90.00
#
_symmetry.space_group_name_H-M   'P 1'
#
loop_
_entity.id
_entity.type
_entity.pdbx_description
1 polymer ?
#
loop_
_entity_poly.entity_id
_entity_poly.type
_entity_poly.pdbx_seq_one_letter_code
_entity_poly.pdbx_strand_id
1 'polypeptide(L)' 'AQSLRCYTCQEPTEISRCKTAVVCPPTATVCTTTLHSVETGYPFFGNITVTRACEEECLSYDGIGASRPKSCCYTDLC' A
#
# COMPACT_ATOMS: atom_id res chain seq x y z
N ALA A 1 -9.90 19.75 -11.79
CA ALA A 1 -9.34 18.93 -10.70
C ALA A 1 -8.52 17.83 -11.32
N GLN A 2 -7.25 17.68 -10.93
CA GLN A 2 -6.41 16.57 -11.39
C GLN A 2 -6.67 15.38 -10.45
N SER A 3 -6.99 14.21 -11.02
CA SER A 3 -7.26 13.01 -10.21
C SER A 3 -5.95 12.34 -9.84
N LEU A 4 -5.81 11.95 -8.57
CA LEU A 4 -4.64 11.26 -8.04
C LEU A 4 -4.39 9.96 -8.80
N ARG A 5 -3.12 9.61 -9.02
CA ARG A 5 -2.69 8.33 -9.60
C ARG A 5 -1.91 7.55 -8.56
N CYS A 6 -2.29 6.29 -8.34
CA CYS A 6 -1.61 5.42 -7.40
C CYS A 6 -1.14 4.14 -8.09
N TYR A 7 -0.10 3.51 -7.54
CA TYR A 7 0.16 2.11 -7.82
C TYR A 7 -0.86 1.24 -7.10
N THR A 8 -1.39 0.22 -7.77
CA THR A 8 -2.39 -0.70 -7.20
C THR A 8 -2.10 -2.15 -7.53
N CYS A 9 -2.58 -3.06 -6.67
CA CYS A 9 -2.65 -4.49 -6.92
C CYS A 9 -3.76 -5.09 -6.04
N GLN A 10 -4.61 -5.95 -6.63
CA GLN A 10 -5.78 -6.49 -5.94
C GLN A 10 -5.44 -7.60 -4.95
N GLU A 11 -4.39 -8.37 -5.21
CA GLU A 11 -3.94 -9.49 -4.38
C GLU A 11 -2.57 -9.16 -3.76
N PRO A 12 -2.23 -9.77 -2.60
CA PRO A 12 -0.90 -9.64 -2.00
C PRO A 12 0.19 -10.02 -3.01
N THR A 13 0.87 -9.00 -3.52
CA THR A 13 1.82 -9.14 -4.63
C THR A 13 3.19 -8.69 -4.14
N GLU A 14 4.26 -9.30 -4.63
CA GLU A 14 5.61 -8.85 -4.34
C GLU A 14 5.77 -7.35 -4.62
N ILE A 15 6.42 -6.61 -3.71
CA ILE A 15 6.58 -5.15 -3.81
C ILE A 15 7.14 -4.69 -5.16
N SER A 16 8.04 -5.47 -5.73
CA SER A 16 8.67 -5.21 -7.03
C SER A 16 7.65 -5.21 -8.18
N ARG A 17 6.58 -6.00 -8.04
CA ARG A 17 5.55 -6.27 -9.06
C ARG A 17 4.25 -5.49 -8.85
N CYS A 18 3.95 -5.04 -7.62
CA CYS A 18 2.76 -4.22 -7.32
C CYS A 18 2.96 -2.75 -7.78
N LYS A 19 3.03 -2.53 -9.09
CA LYS A 19 3.30 -1.23 -9.72
C LYS A 19 2.31 -0.89 -10.84
N THR A 20 1.09 -1.40 -10.77
CA THR A 20 0.05 -1.07 -11.77
C THR A 20 -0.47 0.33 -11.50
N ALA A 21 -0.08 1.30 -12.34
CA ALA A 21 -0.55 2.68 -12.23
C ALA A 21 -2.01 2.79 -12.65
N VAL A 22 -2.87 3.31 -11.76
CA VAL A 22 -4.28 3.57 -12.05
C VAL A 22 -4.63 5.00 -11.69
N VAL A 23 -5.63 5.56 -12.39
CA VAL A 23 -6.25 6.82 -12.00
C VAL A 23 -7.28 6.53 -10.92
N CYS A 24 -7.13 7.18 -9.78
CA CYS A 24 -8.04 6.99 -8.65
C CYS A 24 -9.41 7.66 -8.91
N PRO A 25 -10.45 7.21 -8.20
CA PRO A 25 -11.74 7.91 -8.16
C PRO A 25 -11.55 9.37 -7.69
N PRO A 26 -12.41 10.31 -8.12
CA PRO A 26 -12.31 11.71 -7.72
C PRO A 26 -12.53 11.95 -6.21
N THR A 27 -13.12 10.99 -5.50
CA THR A 27 -13.29 11.04 -4.04
C THR A 27 -12.04 10.55 -3.30
N ALA A 28 -11.18 9.76 -3.94
CA ALA A 28 -9.97 9.23 -3.33
C ALA A 28 -8.85 10.28 -3.37
N THR A 29 -8.31 10.59 -2.20
CA THR A 29 -7.28 11.64 -2.03
C THR A 29 -5.93 11.07 -1.58
N VAL A 30 -5.86 9.77 -1.29
CA VAL A 30 -4.67 9.14 -0.74
C VAL A 30 -4.41 7.77 -1.37
N CYS A 31 -3.14 7.47 -1.61
CA CYS A 31 -2.67 6.13 -1.94
C CYS A 31 -2.33 5.40 -0.64
N THR A 32 -2.76 4.14 -0.52
CA THR A 32 -2.45 3.31 0.64
C THR A 32 -1.61 2.10 0.24
N THR A 33 -0.70 1.70 1.10
CA THR A 33 0.12 0.50 0.97
C THR A 33 0.00 -0.30 2.25
N THR A 34 -0.55 -1.50 2.16
CA THR A 34 -0.57 -2.45 3.27
C THR A 34 0.53 -3.46 3.05
N LEU A 35 1.46 -3.53 3.99
CA LEU A 35 2.49 -4.55 4.01
C LEU A 35 1.92 -5.83 4.60
N HIS A 36 2.04 -6.94 3.88
CA HIS A 36 1.74 -8.27 4.38
C HIS A 36 3.08 -8.92 4.73
N SER A 37 3.57 -8.62 5.93
CA SER A 37 4.74 -9.30 6.48
C SER A 37 4.33 -10.70 6.92
N VAL A 38 5.03 -11.71 6.44
CA VAL A 38 5.02 -13.03 7.07
C VAL A 38 5.80 -12.87 8.38
N GLU A 39 5.15 -13.03 9.53
CA GLU A 39 5.79 -12.99 10.85
C GLU A 39 7.03 -13.90 10.86
N THR A 40 8.23 -13.35 10.66
CA THR A 40 9.42 -14.20 10.46
C THR A 40 10.67 -13.77 11.19
N GLY A 41 10.62 -12.94 12.24
CA GLY A 41 11.78 -12.70 13.12
C GLY A 41 13.09 -12.28 12.39
N TYR A 42 14.12 -11.96 13.16
CA TYR A 42 15.43 -11.70 12.57
C TYR A 42 16.16 -13.03 12.30
N PRO A 43 16.86 -13.21 11.15
CA PRO A 43 16.95 -12.31 10.00
C PRO A 43 15.81 -12.53 8.98
N PHE A 44 15.19 -11.44 8.53
CA PHE A 44 14.07 -11.50 7.58
C PHE A 44 14.57 -11.74 6.15
N PHE A 45 14.38 -12.96 5.64
CA PHE A 45 14.64 -13.36 4.26
C PHE A 45 13.36 -13.77 3.52
N GLY A 46 12.24 -13.10 3.80
CA GLY A 46 10.93 -13.41 3.22
C GLY A 46 10.53 -12.46 2.09
N ASN A 47 9.95 -12.99 1.02
CA ASN A 47 9.30 -12.20 -0.03
C ASN A 47 8.21 -11.31 0.58
N ILE A 48 8.45 -10.01 0.65
CA ILE A 48 7.46 -9.05 1.14
C ILE A 48 6.35 -8.87 0.11
N THR A 49 5.14 -9.22 0.51
CA THR A 49 3.95 -8.95 -0.30
C THR A 49 3.26 -7.69 0.19
N VAL A 50 2.72 -6.91 -0.74
CA VAL A 50 2.00 -5.67 -0.47
C VAL A 50 0.68 -5.69 -1.23
N THR A 51 -0.29 -4.95 -0.71
CA THR A 51 -1.47 -4.53 -1.46
C THR A 51 -1.49 -3.02 -1.48
N ARG A 52 -1.72 -2.43 -2.65
CA ARG A 52 -1.83 -0.98 -2.81
C ARG A 52 -3.20 -0.59 -3.38
N ALA A 53 -3.77 0.50 -2.86
CA ALA A 53 -5.10 0.95 -3.22
C ALA A 53 -5.21 2.49 -3.21
N CYS A 54 -6.28 3.01 -3.82
CA CYS A 54 -6.72 4.39 -3.64
C CYS A 54 -7.77 4.42 -2.53
N GLU A 55 -7.68 5.37 -1.60
CA GLU A 55 -8.65 5.57 -0.53
C GLU A 55 -9.00 7.06 -0.35
N GLU A 56 -10.12 7.32 0.32
CA GLU A 56 -10.58 8.68 0.64
C GLU A 56 -9.86 9.26 1.86
N GLU A 57 -9.53 8.39 2.82
CA GLU A 57 -8.87 8.74 4.08
C GLU A 57 -7.72 7.78 4.38
N CYS A 58 -6.67 8.29 5.03
CA CYS A 58 -5.58 7.46 5.51
C CYS A 58 -5.92 6.87 6.88
N LEU A 59 -6.39 5.62 6.88
CA LEU A 59 -6.48 4.82 8.11
C LEU A 59 -5.17 4.05 8.29
N SER A 60 -4.10 4.73 8.70
CA SER A 60 -2.81 4.10 9.00
C SER A 60 -2.89 3.26 10.27
N TYR A 61 -2.31 2.06 10.23
CA TYR A 61 -2.15 1.21 11.40
C TYR A 61 -0.66 0.87 11.51
N ASP A 62 0.03 1.53 12.44
CA ASP A 62 1.48 1.45 12.66
C ASP A 62 1.83 0.99 14.08
N GLY A 63 0.85 0.44 14.81
CA GLY A 63 1.05 -0.05 16.17
C GLY A 63 2.16 -1.09 16.28
N ILE A 64 2.92 -1.05 17.37
CA ILE A 64 3.95 -2.05 17.68
C ILE A 64 3.27 -3.43 17.77
N GLY A 65 3.71 -4.37 16.92
CA GLY A 65 3.09 -5.69 16.80
C GLY A 65 1.94 -5.79 15.79
N ALA A 66 1.69 -4.75 14.99
CA ALA A 66 0.75 -4.83 13.88
C ALA A 66 1.25 -5.85 12.83
N SER A 67 0.45 -6.89 12.58
CA SER A 67 0.76 -7.93 11.60
C SER A 67 0.68 -7.44 10.14
N ARG A 68 0.05 -6.28 9.91
CA ARG A 68 -0.17 -5.69 8.59
C ARG A 68 -0.09 -4.16 8.63
N PRO A 69 1.11 -3.58 8.75
CA PRO A 69 1.24 -2.14 8.83
C PRO A 69 0.75 -1.49 7.53
N LYS A 70 0.00 -0.40 7.67
CA LYS A 70 -0.59 0.35 6.55
C LYS A 70 -0.01 1.76 6.50
N SER A 71 0.60 2.10 5.37
CA SER A 71 1.22 3.39 5.07
C SER A 71 0.39 4.16 4.04
N CYS A 72 0.48 5.49 4.05
CA CYS A 72 -0.27 6.35 3.15
C CYS A 72 0.61 7.44 2.53
N CYS A 73 0.23 7.92 1.34
CA CYS A 73 0.86 9.03 0.66
C CYS A 73 -0.13 9.77 -0.25
N TYR A 74 0.07 11.08 -0.43
CA TYR A 74 -0.87 11.99 -1.10
C TYR A 74 -0.33 12.50 -2.44
N THR A 75 0.63 11.78 -3.03
CA THR A 75 1.35 12.17 -4.24
C THR A 75 1.16 11.14 -5.34
N ASP A 76 1.16 11.60 -6.60
CA ASP A 76 1.05 10.70 -7.75
C ASP A 76 2.19 9.66 -7.76
N LEU A 77 1.81 8.39 -7.88
CA LEU A 77 2.70 7.23 -8.08
C LEU A 77 3.77 7.05 -7.00
N CYS A 78 3.40 7.29 -5.74
CA CYS A 78 4.00 6.58 -4.62
C CYS A 78 3.52 5.10 -4.60
#